data_AF-A0A2V5ZVS0-F1
#
_entry.id   AF-A0A2V5ZVS0-F1
#
_cell.length_a   1.000
_cell.length_b   1.000
_cell.length_c   1.000
_cell.angle_alpha   90.00
_cell.angle_beta   90.00
_cell.angle_gamma   90.00
#
_symmetry.space_group_name_H-M   'P 1'
#
loop_
_entity.id
_entity.type
_entity.pdbx_description
1 polymer ?
#
loop_
_entity_poly.entity_id
_entity_poly.type
_entity_poly.pdbx_seq_one_letter_code
_entity_poly.pdbx_strand_id
1 'polypeptide(L)'
;MALQNPVKARLLLKMNSSKNAAELARNLHDQPQRWLRLADSELLLYSQPPEIQRQGDSNLELRFTLPENSARLLLERIAKTDAGAALTAH
;
A
#
# COMPACT_ATOMS: atom_id res chain seq x y z
N MET A 1 15.99 16.19 4.92
CA MET A 1 16.02 14.78 5.40
C MET A 1 15.96 13.89 4.17
N ALA A 2 17.05 13.22 3.82
CA ALA A 2 17.04 12.24 2.73
C ALA A 2 16.53 10.91 3.30
N LEU A 3 15.59 10.26 2.61
CA LEU A 3 15.15 8.91 2.93
C LEU A 3 16.35 7.98 2.70
N GLN A 4 17.06 7.59 3.75
CA GLN A 4 18.16 6.64 3.61
C GLN A 4 17.57 5.24 3.43
N ASN A 5 18.01 4.53 2.38
CA ASN A 5 17.68 3.15 2.04
C ASN A 5 16.26 2.87 1.50
N PRO A 6 16.10 1.79 0.69
CA PRO A 6 14.79 1.33 0.25
C PRO A 6 13.87 1.13 1.46
N VAL A 7 12.74 1.83 1.46
CA VAL A 7 11.75 1.70 2.53
C VAL A 7 10.99 0.39 2.31
N LYS A 8 11.33 -0.62 3.10
CA LYS A 8 10.53 -1.85 3.16
C LYS A 8 9.21 -1.54 3.84
N ALA A 9 8.11 -1.76 3.13
CA ALA A 9 6.77 -1.68 3.69
C ALA A 9 6.12 -3.04 3.78
N ARG A 10 5.22 -3.13 4.75
CA ARG A 10 4.31 -4.25 4.93
C ARG A 10 2.89 -3.70 5.02
N LEU A 11 2.01 -4.20 4.17
CA LEU A 11 0.58 -3.86 4.17
C LEU A 11 -0.22 -5.10 4.55
N LEU A 12 -1.01 -5.01 5.61
CA LEU A 12 -1.93 -6.06 6.04
C LEU A 12 -3.35 -5.66 5.66
N LEU A 13 -3.99 -6.48 4.82
CA LEU A 13 -5.36 -6.29 4.37
C LEU A 13 -6.25 -7.36 5.01
N LYS A 14 -7.25 -6.93 5.76
CA LYS A 14 -8.29 -7.81 6.30
C LYS A 14 -9.50 -7.76 5.39
N MET A 15 -9.95 -8.93 4.92
CA MET A 15 -11.07 -9.03 4.00
C MET A 15 -12.26 -9.72 4.65
N ASN A 16 -13.45 -9.44 4.12
CA ASN A 16 -14.72 -9.95 4.66
C ASN A 16 -14.96 -11.43 4.32
N SER A 17 -14.22 -12.00 3.36
CA SER A 17 -14.33 -13.41 2.97
C SER A 17 -13.03 -13.94 2.35
N SER A 18 -12.85 -15.26 2.43
CA SER A 18 -11.71 -15.96 1.85
C SER A 18 -11.70 -15.94 0.32
N LYS A 19 -12.89 -15.97 -0.29
CA LYS A 19 -13.05 -15.81 -1.75
C LYS A 19 -12.50 -14.46 -2.22
N ASN A 20 -12.86 -13.37 -1.55
CA ASN A 20 -12.39 -12.04 -1.92
C ASN A 20 -10.88 -11.91 -1.70
N ALA A 21 -10.33 -12.54 -0.65
CA ALA A 21 -8.89 -12.61 -0.43
C ALA A 21 -8.15 -13.35 -1.55
N ALA A 22 -8.67 -14.50 -1.99
CA ALA A 22 -8.08 -15.24 -3.10
C ALA A 22 -8.15 -14.44 -4.43
N GLU A 23 -9.28 -13.80 -4.71
CA GLU A 23 -9.46 -13.00 -5.92
C GLU A 23 -8.54 -11.77 -5.93
N LEU A 24 -8.46 -11.04 -4.82
CA LEU A 24 -7.58 -9.88 -4.71
C LEU A 24 -6.11 -10.29 -4.80
N ALA A 25 -5.70 -11.39 -4.15
CA ALA A 25 -4.34 -11.90 -4.28
C ALA A 25 -3.97 -12.22 -5.73
N ARG A 26 -4.88 -12.87 -6.48
CA ARG A 26 -4.69 -13.13 -7.91
C ARG A 26 -4.55 -11.84 -8.70
N ASN A 27 -5.46 -10.88 -8.49
CA ASN A 27 -5.44 -9.61 -9.21
C ASN A 27 -4.18 -8.77 -8.92
N LEU A 28 -3.70 -8.79 -7.67
CA LEU A 28 -2.44 -8.16 -7.26
C LEU A 28 -1.22 -8.82 -7.91
N HIS A 29 -1.25 -10.15 -8.08
CA HIS A 29 -0.19 -10.89 -8.76
C HIS A 29 -0.18 -10.61 -10.27
N ASP A 30 -1.35 -10.66 -10.92
CA ASP A 30 -1.48 -10.53 -12.38
C ASP A 30 -1.26 -9.09 -12.85
N GLN A 31 -1.73 -8.10 -12.08
CA GLN A 31 -1.73 -6.68 -12.47
C GLN A 31 -1.35 -5.74 -11.32
N PRO A 32 -0.18 -5.91 -10.69
CA PRO A 32 0.20 -5.14 -9.49
C PRO A 32 0.17 -3.63 -9.73
N GLN A 33 0.55 -3.15 -10.92
CA GLN A 33 0.52 -1.73 -11.28
C GLN A 33 -0.87 -1.09 -11.23
N ARG A 34 -1.94 -1.87 -11.49
CA ARG A 34 -3.32 -1.38 -11.45
C ARG A 34 -3.81 -1.18 -10.01
N TRP A 35 -3.30 -2.00 -9.08
CA TRP A 35 -3.77 -2.06 -7.70
C TRP A 35 -2.86 -1.31 -6.73
N LEU A 36 -1.56 -1.22 -7.02
CA LEU A 36 -0.55 -0.63 -6.15
C LEU A 36 0.03 0.66 -6.73
N ARG A 37 -0.84 1.49 -7.30
CA ARG A 37 -0.54 2.87 -7.70
C ARG A 37 -1.03 3.82 -6.61
N LEU A 38 -0.27 4.88 -6.35
CA LEU A 38 -0.75 5.96 -5.49
C LEU A 38 -1.95 6.65 -6.17
N ALA A 39 -3.05 6.84 -5.42
CA ALA A 39 -4.23 7.54 -5.91
C ALA A 39 -3.86 8.92 -6.49
N ASP A 40 -4.55 9.40 -7.52
CA ASP A 40 -4.28 10.73 -8.11
C ASP A 40 -2.81 10.97 -8.49
N SER A 41 -2.08 9.91 -8.86
CA SER A 41 -0.68 9.93 -9.22
C SER A 41 -0.35 8.78 -10.17
N GLU A 42 0.71 8.94 -10.96
CA GLU A 42 1.29 7.87 -11.77
C GLU A 42 2.35 7.05 -11.01
N LEU A 43 2.64 7.41 -9.76
CA LEU A 43 3.66 6.75 -8.95
C LEU A 43 3.19 5.38 -8.42
N LEU A 44 4.03 4.36 -8.59
CA LEU A 44 3.81 3.03 -8.01
C LEU A 44 4.28 2.97 -6.55
N LEU A 45 3.58 2.20 -5.73
CA LEU A 45 3.96 1.93 -4.34
C LEU A 45 5.15 0.98 -4.22
N TYR A 46 5.53 0.29 -5.29
CA TYR A 46 6.58 -0.72 -5.28
C TYR A 46 7.64 -0.43 -6.36
N SER A 47 8.88 -0.81 -6.06
CA SER A 47 10.01 -0.79 -7.00
C SER A 47 10.26 -2.15 -7.67
N GLN A 48 9.77 -3.22 -7.05
CA GLN A 48 9.78 -4.59 -7.55
C GLN A 48 8.44 -5.26 -7.21
N PRO A 49 7.96 -6.25 -7.99
CA PRO A 49 6.70 -6.91 -7.70
C PRO A 49 6.61 -7.36 -6.23
N PRO A 50 5.48 -7.09 -5.55
CA PRO A 50 5.32 -7.39 -4.13
C PRO A 50 5.31 -8.90 -3.88
N GLU A 51 5.87 -9.31 -2.74
CA GLU A 51 5.56 -10.62 -2.18
C GLU A 51 4.16 -10.58 -1.57
N ILE A 52 3.30 -11.52 -1.97
CA ILE A 52 1.91 -11.61 -1.52
C ILE A 52 1.73 -12.92 -0.76
N GLN A 53 1.28 -12.83 0.49
CA GLN A 53 1.05 -13.98 1.36
C GLN A 53 -0.38 -13.97 1.88
N ARG A 54 -1.04 -15.12 1.92
CA ARG A 54 -2.32 -15.26 2.63
C ARG A 54 -2.06 -15.49 4.12
N GLN A 55 -2.65 -14.67 4.96
CA GLN A 55 -2.56 -14.76 6.42
C GLN A 55 -3.90 -15.31 6.96
N GLY A 56 -4.00 -16.64 7.08
CA GLY A 56 -5.26 -17.32 7.35
C GLY A 56 -6.23 -17.25 6.15
N ASP A 57 -7.53 -17.44 6.41
CA ASP A 57 -8.51 -17.62 5.34
C ASP A 57 -8.84 -16.32 4.59
N SER A 58 -8.87 -15.18 5.28
CA SER A 58 -9.45 -13.93 4.76
C SER A 58 -8.51 -12.72 4.84
N ASN A 59 -7.22 -12.89 5.14
CA ASN A 59 -6.28 -11.77 5.19
C ASN A 59 -5.15 -11.94 4.17
N LEU A 60 -4.63 -10.82 3.69
CA LEU A 60 -3.47 -10.74 2.81
C LEU A 60 -2.39 -9.89 3.45
N GLU A 61 -1.16 -10.36 3.40
CA GLU A 61 0.04 -9.58 3.69
C GLU A 61 0.79 -9.32 2.38
N LEU A 62 1.09 -8.05 2.13
CA LEU A 62 1.94 -7.63 1.03
C LEU A 62 3.24 -7.08 1.60
N ARG A 63 4.37 -7.47 1.01
CA ARG A 63 5.70 -6.97 1.37
C ARG A 63 6.37 -6.44 0.12
N PHE A 64 6.82 -5.20 0.16
CA PHE A 64 7.43 -4.55 -1.00
C PHE A 64 8.35 -3.40 -0.59
N THR A 65 9.22 -3.00 -1.50
CA THR A 65 10.10 -1.85 -1.34
C THR A 65 9.49 -0.62 -2.01
N LEU A 66 9.26 0.44 -1.24
CA LEU A 66 8.76 1.72 -1.76
C LEU A 66 9.87 2.50 -2.46
N PRO A 67 9.61 3.04 -3.67
CA PRO A 67 10.41 4.09 -4.24
C PRO A 67 10.39 5.36 -3.37
N GLU A 68 11.50 6.10 -3.33
CA GLU A 68 11.62 7.31 -2.49
C GLU A 68 10.53 8.35 -2.78
N ASN A 69 10.29 8.65 -4.06
CA ASN A 69 9.29 9.64 -4.47
C ASN A 69 7.88 9.26 -4.02
N SER A 70 7.55 7.97 -4.12
CA SER A 70 6.28 7.42 -3.66
C SER A 70 6.15 7.49 -2.14
N ALA A 71 7.21 7.14 -1.40
CA ALA A 71 7.23 7.24 0.06
C ALA A 71 7.05 8.68 0.54
N ARG A 72 7.74 9.64 -0.10
CA ARG A 72 7.61 11.06 0.21
C ARG A 72 6.18 11.56 0.00
N LEU A 73 5.61 11.30 -1.18
CA LEU A 73 4.23 11.71 -1.49
C LEU A 73 3.21 11.06 -0.54
N LEU A 74 3.41 9.79 -0.19
CA LEU A 74 2.55 9.08 0.76
C LEU A 74 2.60 9.73 2.15
N LEU A 75 3.80 10.01 2.67
CA LEU A 75 3.98 10.66 3.97
C LEU A 75 3.38 12.07 4.00
N GLU A 76 3.56 12.86 2.94
CA GLU A 76 2.94 14.18 2.80
C GLU A 76 1.41 14.10 2.84
N ARG A 77 0.81 13.09 2.18
CA ARG A 77 -0.64 12.90 2.18
C ARG A 77 -1.16 12.46 3.53
N ILE A 78 -0.46 11.54 4.20
CA ILE A 78 -0.82 11.12 5.56
C ILE A 78 -0.81 12.34 6.51
N ALA A 79 0.24 13.17 6.44
CA ALA A 79 0.33 14.38 7.25
C ALA A 79 -0.80 15.38 6.96
N LYS A 80 -1.21 15.53 5.68
CA LYS A 80 -2.34 16.39 5.29
C LYS A 80 -3.68 15.86 5.78
N THR A 81 -3.90 14.54 5.68
CA THR A 81 -5.13 13.90 6.19
C THR A 81 -5.24 14.05 7.71
N ASP A 82 -4.14 13.84 8.43
CA ASP A 82 -4.09 14.00 9.89
C ASP A 82 -4.41 15.43 10.33
N ALA A 83 -3.81 16.43 9.66
CA ALA A 83 -4.10 17.84 9.91
C ALA A 83 -5.56 18.20 9.62
N GLY A 84 -6.17 17.63 8.58
CA GLY A 84 -7.59 17.81 8.26
C GLY A 84 -8.52 17.20 9.31
N ALA A 85 -8.19 16.01 9.82
CA ALA A 85 -8.96 15.34 10.86
C ALA A 85 -8.93 16.11 12.20
N ALA A 86 -7.79 16.69 12.56
CA ALA A 86 -7.66 17.54 13.74
C ALA A 86 -8.51 18.82 13.64
N LEU A 87 -8.62 19.42 12.44
CA LEU A 87 -9.44 20.62 12.20
C LEU A 87 -10.95 20.35 12.27
N THR A 88 -11.39 19.13 11.98
CA THR A 88 -12.83 18.74 12.05
C THR A 88 -13.30 18.31 13.43
N ALA A 89 -12.42 18.27 14.44
CA ALA A 89 -12.75 17.84 15.80
C ALA A 89 -13.19 19.00 16.74
N HIS A 90 -13.67 20.11 16.18
CA HIS A 90 -14.12 21.30 16.92
C HIS A 90 -15.64 21.49 16.86
#